data_AF-A0A8H2W212-F1
#
_entry.id   AF-A0A8H2W212-F1
#
_cell.length_a   1.000
_cell.length_b   1.000
_cell.length_c   1.000
_cell.angle_alpha   90.00
_cell.angle_beta   90.00
_cell.angle_gamma   90.00
#
_symmetry.space_group_name_H-M   'P 1'
#
loop_
_entity.id
_entity.type
_entity.pdbx_description
1 polymer ?
#
loop_
_entity_poly.entity_id
_entity_poly.type
_entity_poly.pdbx_seq_one_letter_code
_entity_poly.pdbx_strand_id
1 'polypeptide(L)'
;MITMERKLPKLCGTRPIDALPQITHGMNTQDPVMSLKEVLAAICYPPCTCADFEQGFYTANEQMQPGWFYRRSLSNDEAKQIAASYINNMQQDRKYLTERLTLCGDIVLRRWKKKSQDKRQSLLLEVIPNICEKRWIILRLGFTPEGKQIPPINSNGEMEARSPDTRHHLLLQWFSLEVLKTNPAVLFALLHNRTVYSPQDWASFDARQLNISFPCGYFDFDFSAECVMMQGLRYGEVVDWKDCLAHRADILGFPKARLVLEAQAYLMSSLRKIVDGILQGFDTNASPAAEKWNSMVLMGFRHTNVVKLWSPYTNQLKHD
;
A
#
# COMPACT_ATOMS: atom_id res chain seq x y z
N MET A 1 25.79 -34.98 -1.43
CA MET A 1 26.06 -34.63 -0.02
C MET A 1 27.20 -33.65 0.03
N ILE A 2 26.90 -32.41 0.41
CA ILE A 2 27.64 -31.44 1.24
C ILE A 2 26.87 -30.13 1.01
N THR A 3 25.83 -29.94 1.80
CA THR A 3 25.05 -28.71 1.87
C THR A 3 25.91 -27.72 2.66
N MET A 4 26.55 -26.78 1.98
CA MET A 4 27.17 -25.64 2.67
C MET A 4 26.06 -24.65 3.03
N GLU A 5 25.53 -24.78 4.25
CA GLU A 5 24.82 -23.69 4.90
C GLU A 5 25.78 -22.50 5.05
N ARG A 6 25.70 -21.54 4.14
CA ARG A 6 26.29 -20.22 4.35
C ARG A 6 25.47 -19.51 5.43
N LYS A 7 25.91 -19.61 6.68
CA LYS A 7 25.49 -18.69 7.75
C LYS A 7 25.97 -17.29 7.37
N LEU A 8 25.07 -16.50 6.79
CA LEU A 8 25.24 -15.05 6.66
C LEU A 8 25.35 -14.46 8.08
N PRO A 9 26.31 -13.56 8.34
CA PRO A 9 26.46 -12.98 9.66
C PRO A 9 25.20 -12.19 10.03
N LYS A 10 24.68 -12.42 11.25
CA LYS A 10 23.68 -11.57 11.90
C LYS A 10 24.27 -10.17 12.07
N LEU A 11 24.12 -9.32 11.06
CA LEU A 11 24.54 -7.92 11.09
C LEU A 11 23.38 -7.03 10.63
N CYS A 12 22.34 -6.94 11.44
CA CYS A 12 21.46 -5.78 11.46
C CYS A 12 20.74 -5.71 12.80
N GLY A 13 21.31 -4.95 13.74
CA GLY A 13 20.47 -4.19 14.65
C GLY A 13 19.65 -3.20 13.81
N THR A 14 18.53 -2.73 14.36
CA THR A 14 17.73 -1.63 13.82
C THR A 14 18.65 -0.46 13.43
N ARG A 15 18.81 -0.19 12.13
CA ARG A 15 19.70 0.88 11.61
C ARG A 15 18.89 2.00 10.94
N PRO A 16 19.29 3.28 11.12
CA PRO A 16 18.86 4.36 10.26
C PRO A 16 19.46 4.16 8.86
N ILE A 17 18.64 4.30 7.81
CA ILE A 17 18.98 3.93 6.42
C ILE A 17 19.45 5.13 5.57
N ASP A 18 19.50 6.32 6.17
CA ASP A 18 19.59 7.56 5.42
C ASP A 18 20.98 8.21 5.61
N ALA A 19 21.90 7.97 4.67
CA ALA A 19 23.17 8.70 4.59
C ALA A 19 23.47 9.11 3.15
N LEU A 20 23.41 10.41 2.83
CA LEU A 20 23.60 10.99 1.48
C LEU A 20 24.98 10.64 0.85
N PRO A 21 25.08 10.51 -0.50
CA PRO A 21 26.30 10.84 -1.21
C PRO A 21 26.30 12.35 -1.50
N GLN A 22 27.07 13.14 -0.75
CA GLN A 22 27.20 14.57 -1.03
C GLN A 22 27.96 14.80 -2.36
N ILE A 23 27.32 15.44 -3.33
CA ILE A 23 28.04 16.27 -4.30
C ILE A 23 27.80 17.74 -3.90
N THR A 24 28.92 18.38 -3.55
CA THR A 24 29.19 19.82 -3.37
C THR A 24 28.71 20.55 -2.09
N HIS A 25 29.76 20.93 -1.34
CA HIS A 25 29.97 22.12 -0.52
C HIS A 25 29.06 22.38 0.69
N GLY A 26 29.59 21.98 1.85
CA GLY A 26 29.68 22.89 2.98
C GLY A 26 28.60 22.75 4.03
N MET A 27 28.38 21.54 4.57
CA MET A 27 27.78 21.38 5.89
C MET A 27 28.44 20.23 6.65
N ASN A 28 29.01 20.56 7.81
CA ASN A 28 29.52 19.62 8.81
C ASN A 28 28.33 18.87 9.42
N THR A 29 28.08 17.64 8.97
CA THR A 29 27.20 16.68 9.66
C THR A 29 28.02 15.42 9.92
N GLN A 30 28.31 15.16 11.19
CA GLN A 30 29.03 13.98 11.68
C GLN A 30 28.11 12.74 11.72
N ASP A 31 27.47 12.40 10.61
CA ASP A 31 26.86 11.08 10.45
C ASP A 31 27.80 10.19 9.64
N PRO A 32 27.96 8.90 10.01
CA PRO A 32 28.89 8.02 9.32
C PRO A 32 28.33 7.71 7.93
N VAL A 33 28.83 8.44 6.93
CA VAL A 33 28.67 8.09 5.51
C VAL A 33 29.22 6.67 5.34
N MET A 34 28.35 5.73 4.97
CA MET A 34 28.79 4.36 4.66
C MET A 34 29.93 4.43 3.64
N SER A 35 31.03 3.73 3.92
CA SER A 35 32.10 3.61 2.94
C SER A 35 31.59 2.86 1.71
N LEU A 36 32.16 3.14 0.54
CA LEU A 36 31.81 2.44 -0.71
C LEU A 36 31.89 0.91 -0.54
N LYS A 37 32.84 0.43 0.25
CA LYS A 37 32.99 -1.00 0.56
C LYS A 37 31.80 -1.57 1.34
N GLU A 38 31.26 -0.81 2.29
CA GLU A 38 30.08 -1.20 3.06
C GLU A 38 28.82 -1.18 2.21
N VAL A 39 28.68 -0.18 1.32
CA VAL A 39 27.56 -0.12 0.36
C VAL A 39 27.59 -1.35 -0.56
N LEU A 40 28.73 -1.64 -1.18
CA LEU A 40 28.88 -2.80 -2.07
C LEU A 40 28.61 -4.14 -1.36
N ALA A 41 28.96 -4.25 -0.07
CA ALA A 41 28.70 -5.45 0.72
C ALA A 41 27.23 -5.61 1.13
N ALA A 42 26.44 -4.53 1.11
CA ALA A 42 25.02 -4.52 1.48
C ALA A 42 24.08 -4.76 0.29
N ILE A 43 24.59 -4.70 -0.95
CA ILE A 43 23.79 -4.93 -2.16
C ILE A 43 23.15 -6.32 -2.12
N CYS A 44 21.83 -6.33 -2.23
CA CYS A 44 21.05 -7.55 -2.36
C CYS A 44 20.79 -7.82 -3.84
N TYR A 45 21.33 -8.92 -4.34
CA TYR A 45 21.19 -9.29 -5.74
C TYR A 45 19.85 -9.97 -5.99
N PRO A 46 19.01 -9.42 -6.87
CA PRO A 46 17.72 -10.00 -7.13
C PRO A 46 17.92 -11.21 -8.10
N PRO A 47 17.10 -12.29 -8.01
CA PRO A 47 17.35 -13.55 -8.73
C PRO A 47 17.46 -13.51 -10.27
N CYS A 48 17.05 -12.43 -10.93
CA CYS A 48 17.17 -12.24 -12.38
C CYS A 48 17.52 -10.78 -12.71
N THR A 49 17.75 -10.45 -13.98
CA THR A 49 18.01 -9.07 -14.45
C THR A 49 17.16 -8.70 -15.67
N CYS A 50 16.10 -9.46 -15.96
CA CYS A 50 15.18 -9.12 -17.05
C CYS A 50 14.27 -7.93 -16.67
N ALA A 51 13.76 -7.21 -17.67
CA ALA A 51 12.97 -6.00 -17.48
C ALA A 51 11.70 -6.20 -16.64
N ASP A 52 11.05 -7.37 -16.75
CA ASP A 52 9.86 -7.71 -15.95
C ASP A 52 10.20 -7.93 -14.47
N PHE A 53 11.45 -8.29 -14.20
CA PHE A 53 11.96 -8.59 -12.88
C PHE A 53 12.45 -7.34 -12.13
N GLU A 54 12.94 -6.33 -12.85
CA GLU A 54 13.22 -4.97 -12.34
C GLU A 54 11.94 -4.27 -11.82
N GLN A 55 10.75 -4.77 -12.17
CA GLN A 55 9.51 -4.20 -11.67
C GLN A 55 9.23 -4.53 -10.20
N GLY A 56 9.84 -5.60 -9.64
CA GLY A 56 9.57 -6.08 -8.29
C GLY A 56 10.71 -5.89 -7.29
N PHE A 57 11.89 -5.52 -7.78
CA PHE A 57 13.14 -5.40 -7.04
C PHE A 57 13.89 -4.14 -7.45
N TYR A 58 14.79 -3.67 -6.58
CA TYR A 58 15.79 -2.69 -6.95
C TYR A 58 16.99 -3.38 -7.58
N THR A 59 17.46 -2.82 -8.69
CA THR A 59 18.71 -3.23 -9.33
C THR A 59 19.89 -2.97 -8.40
N ALA A 60 21.01 -3.66 -8.63
CA ALA A 60 22.24 -3.43 -7.90
C ALA A 60 22.74 -1.97 -8.05
N ASN A 61 22.48 -1.35 -9.21
CA ASN A 61 22.85 0.03 -9.48
C ASN A 61 21.99 1.04 -8.69
N GLU A 62 20.67 0.82 -8.61
CA GLU A 62 19.78 1.65 -7.79
C GLU A 62 20.17 1.59 -6.32
N GLN A 63 20.49 0.39 -5.81
CA GLN A 63 20.96 0.17 -4.44
C GLN A 63 22.30 0.84 -4.10
N MET A 64 22.97 1.52 -5.04
CA MET A 64 24.11 2.39 -4.74
C MET A 64 23.68 3.73 -4.11
N GLN A 65 22.39 4.06 -4.20
CA GLN A 65 21.81 5.27 -3.66
C GLN A 65 21.03 4.96 -2.37
N PRO A 66 21.18 5.74 -1.28
CA PRO A 66 20.52 5.50 0.00
C PRO A 66 18.99 5.40 -0.09
N GLY A 67 18.42 6.13 -1.05
CA GLY A 67 17.01 6.07 -1.43
C GLY A 67 16.51 4.68 -1.85
N TRP A 68 17.38 3.72 -2.11
CA TRP A 68 17.01 2.38 -2.61
C TRP A 68 17.64 1.26 -1.79
N PHE A 69 18.16 1.57 -0.61
CA PHE A 69 18.71 0.55 0.27
C PHE A 69 17.61 -0.36 0.83
N TYR A 70 17.90 -1.65 0.88
CA TYR A 70 17.15 -2.58 1.73
C TYR A 70 17.64 -2.46 3.16
N ARG A 71 16.72 -2.39 4.12
CA ARG A 71 17.02 -2.33 5.57
C ARG A 71 17.81 -3.55 6.03
N ARG A 72 17.41 -4.73 5.55
CA ARG A 72 17.95 -6.05 5.90
C ARG A 72 17.46 -7.09 4.90
N SER A 73 18.08 -8.26 4.93
CA SER A 73 17.57 -9.46 4.25
C SER A 73 16.71 -10.31 5.20
N LEU A 74 15.60 -10.84 4.68
CA LEU A 74 14.68 -11.73 5.36
C LEU A 74 15.02 -13.19 5.07
N SER A 75 14.77 -14.05 6.05
CA SER A 75 14.59 -15.47 5.81
C SER A 75 13.27 -15.77 5.09
N ASN A 76 13.19 -16.95 4.48
CA ASN A 76 11.98 -17.40 3.78
C ASN A 76 10.77 -17.49 4.72
N ASP A 77 10.99 -17.87 5.97
CA ASP A 77 9.93 -17.97 6.98
C ASP A 77 9.42 -16.59 7.41
N GLU A 78 10.31 -15.60 7.57
CA GLU A 78 9.90 -14.22 7.84
C GLU A 78 9.09 -13.64 6.67
N ALA A 79 9.54 -13.87 5.43
CA ALA A 79 8.82 -13.44 4.24
C ALA A 79 7.40 -14.05 4.20
N LYS A 80 7.29 -15.37 4.44
CA LYS A 80 6.00 -16.07 4.53
C LYS A 80 5.11 -15.51 5.63
N GLN A 81 5.67 -15.28 6.82
CA GLN A 81 4.91 -14.76 7.96
C GLN A 81 4.37 -13.35 7.68
N ILE A 82 5.18 -12.47 7.08
CA ILE A 82 4.77 -11.10 6.72
C ILE A 82 3.65 -11.13 5.68
N ALA A 83 3.83 -11.87 4.58
CA ALA A 83 2.81 -11.98 3.53
C ALA A 83 1.49 -12.57 4.07
N ALA A 84 1.58 -13.65 4.85
CA ALA A 84 0.43 -14.29 5.47
C ALA A 84 -0.29 -13.35 6.46
N SER A 85 0.44 -12.54 7.22
CA SER A 85 -0.16 -11.57 8.14
C SER A 85 -1.04 -10.56 7.40
N TYR A 86 -0.56 -9.98 6.29
CA TYR A 86 -1.37 -9.06 5.50
C TYR A 86 -2.58 -9.73 4.87
N ILE A 87 -2.43 -10.95 4.34
CA ILE A 87 -3.53 -11.75 3.77
C ILE A 87 -4.60 -12.03 4.82
N ASN A 88 -4.20 -12.48 6.01
CA ASN A 88 -5.13 -12.77 7.09
C ASN A 88 -5.88 -11.50 7.53
N ASN A 89 -5.16 -10.39 7.74
CA ASN A 89 -5.76 -9.13 8.15
C ASN A 89 -6.76 -8.61 7.10
N MET A 90 -6.37 -8.56 5.82
CA MET A 90 -7.25 -8.07 4.76
C MET A 90 -8.48 -8.95 4.58
N GLN A 91 -8.34 -10.28 4.71
CA GLN A 91 -9.45 -11.21 4.55
C GLN A 91 -10.42 -11.15 5.74
N GLN A 92 -9.91 -11.01 6.96
CA GLN A 92 -10.73 -10.82 8.15
C GLN A 92 -11.57 -9.54 8.03
N ASP A 93 -10.94 -8.42 7.67
CA ASP A 93 -11.64 -7.14 7.51
C ASP A 93 -12.61 -7.17 6.32
N ARG A 94 -12.26 -7.85 5.23
CA ARG A 94 -13.16 -8.07 4.09
C ARG A 94 -14.40 -8.85 4.49
N LYS A 95 -14.23 -9.97 5.18
CA LYS A 95 -15.34 -10.79 5.68
C LYS A 95 -16.26 -9.98 6.59
N TYR A 96 -15.66 -9.28 7.57
CA TYR A 96 -16.39 -8.39 8.47
C TYR A 96 -17.21 -7.34 7.71
N LEU A 97 -16.58 -6.63 6.77
CA LEU A 97 -17.24 -5.60 5.97
C LEU A 97 -18.38 -6.18 5.13
N THR A 98 -18.19 -7.33 4.49
CA THR A 98 -19.24 -8.01 3.72
C THR A 98 -20.45 -8.34 4.59
N GLU A 99 -20.23 -8.93 5.76
CA GLU A 99 -21.30 -9.27 6.71
C GLU A 99 -22.03 -8.02 7.21
N ARG A 100 -21.28 -6.98 7.58
CA ARG A 100 -21.86 -5.72 8.06
C ARG A 100 -22.67 -5.01 6.98
N LEU A 101 -22.18 -4.93 5.75
CA LEU A 101 -22.90 -4.29 4.65
C LEU A 101 -24.17 -5.05 4.26
N THR A 102 -24.14 -6.39 4.36
CA THR A 102 -25.32 -7.24 4.15
C THR A 102 -26.39 -7.02 5.23
N LEU A 103 -25.98 -6.73 6.47
CA LEU A 103 -26.90 -6.49 7.58
C LEU A 103 -27.45 -5.06 7.60
N CYS A 104 -26.61 -4.05 7.37
CA CYS A 104 -26.95 -2.66 7.66
C CYS A 104 -26.47 -1.65 6.59
N GLY A 105 -26.26 -2.10 5.35
CA GLY A 105 -25.81 -1.27 4.24
C GLY A 105 -26.68 -0.02 4.01
N ASP A 106 -27.99 -0.10 4.18
CA ASP A 106 -28.90 1.04 3.98
C ASP A 106 -28.69 2.14 5.02
N ILE A 107 -28.34 1.72 6.24
CA ILE A 107 -28.04 2.64 7.33
C ILE A 107 -26.71 3.35 7.05
N VAL A 108 -25.69 2.63 6.58
CA VAL A 108 -24.41 3.21 6.15
C VAL A 108 -24.63 4.24 5.05
N LEU A 109 -25.38 3.87 3.99
CA LEU A 109 -25.73 4.76 2.89
C LEU A 109 -26.41 6.03 3.39
N ARG A 110 -27.47 5.89 4.20
CA ARG A 110 -28.28 6.99 4.72
C ARG A 110 -27.46 7.91 5.63
N ARG A 111 -26.74 7.36 6.60
CA ARG A 111 -25.95 8.15 7.57
C ARG A 111 -24.80 8.88 6.88
N TRP A 112 -24.09 8.24 5.95
CA TRP A 112 -23.00 8.88 5.20
C TRP A 112 -23.48 9.98 4.26
N LYS A 113 -24.57 9.74 3.50
CA LYS A 113 -25.18 10.76 2.63
C LYS A 113 -25.66 11.97 3.43
N LYS A 114 -26.24 11.77 4.61
CA LYS A 114 -26.77 12.84 5.47
C LYS A 114 -25.69 13.69 6.15
N LYS A 115 -24.49 13.16 6.38
CA LYS A 115 -23.38 13.95 6.95
C LYS A 115 -22.94 15.04 5.96
N SER A 116 -22.76 16.27 6.45
CA SER A 116 -22.10 17.34 5.70
C SER A 116 -20.61 17.02 5.45
N GLN A 117 -19.95 17.77 4.57
CA GLN A 117 -18.52 17.57 4.31
C GLN A 117 -17.69 17.69 5.60
N ASP A 118 -17.97 18.67 6.45
CA ASP A 118 -17.26 18.84 7.73
C ASP A 118 -17.48 17.65 8.67
N LYS A 119 -18.72 17.16 8.79
CA LYS A 119 -19.04 15.99 9.61
C LYS A 119 -18.40 14.71 9.07
N ARG A 120 -18.20 14.59 7.76
CA ARG A 120 -17.44 13.49 7.15
C ARG A 120 -15.96 13.63 7.46
N GLN A 121 -15.41 14.84 7.33
CA GLN A 121 -14.01 15.11 7.67
C GLN A 121 -13.71 14.80 9.13
N SER A 122 -14.52 15.28 10.08
CA SER A 122 -14.32 14.99 11.50
C SER A 122 -14.33 13.50 11.79
N LEU A 123 -15.28 12.74 11.22
CA LEU A 123 -15.31 11.28 11.38
C LEU A 123 -14.08 10.61 10.78
N LEU A 124 -13.65 11.03 9.58
CA LEU A 124 -12.48 10.45 8.92
C LEU A 124 -11.19 10.69 9.72
N LEU A 125 -11.01 11.89 10.28
CA LEU A 125 -9.86 12.22 11.13
C LEU A 125 -9.94 11.54 12.50
N GLU A 126 -11.13 11.30 13.02
CA GLU A 126 -11.31 10.54 14.27
C GLU A 126 -10.88 9.07 14.09
N VAL A 127 -11.33 8.43 13.00
CA VAL A 127 -11.10 7.00 12.79
C VAL A 127 -9.79 6.68 12.06
N ILE A 128 -9.23 7.65 11.33
CA ILE A 128 -7.95 7.57 10.62
C ILE A 128 -7.22 8.92 10.79
N PRO A 129 -6.57 9.17 11.93
CA PRO A 129 -5.93 10.46 12.22
C PRO A 129 -4.94 10.92 11.16
N ASN A 130 -4.17 9.98 10.61
CA ASN A 130 -3.11 10.26 9.63
C ASN A 130 -3.60 9.99 8.20
N ILE A 131 -4.88 10.21 7.88
CA ILE A 131 -5.35 10.12 6.49
C ILE A 131 -4.76 11.26 5.64
N CYS A 132 -4.34 10.96 4.41
CA CYS A 132 -3.78 11.98 3.53
C CYS A 132 -4.81 13.09 3.25
N GLU A 133 -4.43 14.35 3.42
CA GLU A 133 -5.36 15.47 3.26
C GLU A 133 -5.84 15.59 1.80
N LYS A 134 -4.89 15.53 0.85
CA LYS A 134 -5.11 15.78 -0.58
C LYS A 134 -4.63 14.61 -1.43
N ARG A 135 -5.18 14.48 -2.63
CA ARG A 135 -4.70 13.48 -3.61
C ARG A 135 -3.28 13.74 -4.09
N TRP A 136 -2.69 12.71 -4.72
CA TRP A 136 -1.46 12.79 -5.52
C TRP A 136 -0.24 13.25 -4.74
N ILE A 137 -0.04 12.67 -3.55
CA ILE A 137 1.05 13.04 -2.65
C ILE A 137 2.42 13.06 -3.34
N ILE A 138 2.73 12.11 -4.24
CA ILE A 138 4.04 12.12 -4.93
C ILE A 138 4.25 13.38 -5.76
N LEU A 139 3.24 13.77 -6.55
CA LEU A 139 3.33 14.99 -7.36
C LEU A 139 3.52 16.21 -6.46
N ARG A 140 2.87 16.20 -5.29
CA ARG A 140 3.02 17.28 -4.31
C ARG A 140 4.40 17.30 -3.67
N LEU A 141 4.93 16.16 -3.23
CA LEU A 141 6.27 16.06 -2.63
C LEU A 141 7.37 16.53 -3.60
N GLY A 142 7.29 16.12 -4.88
CA GLY A 142 8.37 16.38 -5.84
C GLY A 142 8.23 17.65 -6.68
N PHE A 143 7.00 18.13 -6.93
CA PHE A 143 6.76 19.10 -8.02
C PHE A 143 6.01 20.36 -7.60
N THR A 144 5.46 20.45 -6.39
CA THR A 144 4.75 21.66 -5.93
C THR A 144 5.57 22.48 -4.95
N PRO A 145 5.31 23.81 -4.84
CA PRO A 145 5.99 24.65 -3.86
C PRO A 145 5.83 24.15 -2.41
N GLU A 146 4.69 23.53 -2.07
CA GLU A 146 4.47 22.96 -0.74
C GLU A 146 5.40 21.78 -0.46
N GLY A 147 5.62 20.88 -1.44
CA GLY A 147 6.55 19.77 -1.27
C GLY A 147 8.00 20.21 -1.19
N LYS A 148 8.38 21.25 -1.92
CA LYS A 148 9.74 21.83 -1.85
C LYS A 148 10.07 22.47 -0.50
N GLN A 149 9.06 22.78 0.31
CA GLN A 149 9.26 23.28 1.68
C GLN A 149 9.44 22.14 2.68
N ILE A 150 9.04 20.92 2.34
CA ILE A 150 9.26 19.75 3.17
C ILE A 150 10.76 19.42 3.07
N PRO A 151 11.51 19.43 4.17
CA PRO A 151 12.92 19.10 4.12
C PRO A 151 13.06 17.64 3.66
N PRO A 152 14.03 17.33 2.80
CA PRO A 152 14.22 15.95 2.31
C PRO A 152 14.55 14.99 3.46
N ILE A 153 15.15 15.52 4.52
CA ILE A 153 15.54 14.82 5.74
C ILE A 153 14.84 15.46 6.95
N ASN A 154 14.27 14.63 7.82
CA ASN A 154 13.58 15.04 9.03
C ASN A 154 14.58 15.34 10.18
N SER A 155 14.07 15.78 11.33
CA SER A 155 14.91 16.09 12.50
C SER A 155 15.68 14.90 13.07
N ASN A 156 15.28 13.67 12.72
CA ASN A 156 15.94 12.43 13.14
C ASN A 156 17.01 11.96 12.15
N GLY A 157 17.27 12.73 11.08
CA GLY A 157 18.20 12.33 10.02
C GLY A 157 17.60 11.37 9.00
N GLU A 158 16.29 11.11 9.04
CA GLU A 158 15.63 10.15 8.15
C GLU A 158 14.96 10.85 6.96
N MET A 159 14.80 10.16 5.83
CA MET A 159 14.06 10.74 4.70
C MET A 159 12.60 11.01 5.10
N GLU A 160 12.17 12.27 5.05
CA GLU A 160 10.81 12.66 5.48
C GLU A 160 9.72 11.94 4.66
N ALA A 161 9.98 11.72 3.36
CA ALA A 161 9.10 10.95 2.49
C ALA A 161 8.89 9.49 2.95
N ARG A 162 9.77 8.95 3.80
CA ARG A 162 9.72 7.60 4.36
C ARG A 162 9.11 7.54 5.76
N SER A 163 8.63 8.67 6.30
CA SER A 163 8.00 8.67 7.61
C SER A 163 6.80 7.70 7.67
N PRO A 164 6.52 7.08 8.82
CA PRO A 164 5.39 6.15 8.97
C PRO A 164 4.05 6.74 8.51
N ASP A 165 3.88 8.05 8.65
CA ASP A 165 2.68 8.77 8.22
C ASP A 165 2.60 8.86 6.70
N THR A 166 3.70 9.21 6.04
CA THR A 166 3.78 9.33 4.58
C THR A 166 3.65 7.98 3.89
N ARG A 167 4.10 6.88 4.54
CA ARG A 167 4.04 5.52 4.00
C ARG A 167 2.65 5.15 3.50
N HIS A 168 1.61 5.29 4.32
CA HIS A 168 0.24 4.93 3.92
C HIS A 168 -0.30 5.83 2.81
N HIS A 169 0.12 7.10 2.76
CA HIS A 169 -0.27 8.01 1.69
C HIS A 169 0.36 7.60 0.36
N LEU A 170 1.61 7.12 0.38
CA LEU A 170 2.30 6.61 -0.81
C LEU A 170 1.77 5.26 -1.30
N LEU A 171 1.30 4.41 -0.38
CA LEU A 171 0.62 3.15 -0.69
C LEU A 171 -0.71 3.40 -1.41
N LEU A 172 -1.49 4.39 -0.94
CA LEU A 172 -2.83 4.69 -1.43
C LEU A 172 -2.97 6.18 -1.80
N GLN A 173 -2.25 6.62 -2.82
CA GLN A 173 -2.19 8.05 -3.24
C GLN A 173 -3.55 8.66 -3.64
N TRP A 174 -4.53 7.79 -3.90
CA TRP A 174 -5.90 8.16 -4.24
C TRP A 174 -6.83 8.15 -3.02
N PHE A 175 -6.45 7.54 -1.89
CA PHE A 175 -7.25 7.45 -0.67
C PHE A 175 -6.94 8.66 0.23
N SER A 176 -7.81 9.67 0.18
CA SER A 176 -7.59 10.95 0.87
C SER A 176 -8.87 11.57 1.41
N LEU A 177 -8.68 12.45 2.38
CA LEU A 177 -9.73 13.22 3.05
C LEU A 177 -10.53 14.05 2.04
N GLU A 178 -9.84 14.79 1.17
CA GLU A 178 -10.42 15.59 0.08
C GLU A 178 -11.49 14.80 -0.70
N VAL A 179 -11.19 13.56 -1.06
CA VAL A 179 -12.06 12.74 -1.91
C VAL A 179 -13.27 12.24 -1.14
N LEU A 180 -13.01 11.62 0.01
CA LEU A 180 -14.04 10.94 0.78
C LEU A 180 -15.04 11.92 1.39
N LYS A 181 -14.58 13.11 1.83
CA LYS A 181 -15.49 14.13 2.36
C LYS A 181 -16.35 14.77 1.26
N THR A 182 -15.78 15.00 0.09
CA THR A 182 -16.42 15.75 -1.00
C THR A 182 -17.48 14.92 -1.71
N ASN A 183 -17.13 13.70 -2.13
CA ASN A 183 -18.03 12.85 -2.88
C ASN A 183 -18.40 11.59 -2.08
N PRO A 184 -19.63 11.51 -1.50
CA PRO A 184 -20.02 10.38 -0.67
C PRO A 184 -20.09 9.07 -1.46
N ALA A 185 -20.25 9.13 -2.78
CA ALA A 185 -20.37 7.95 -3.62
C ALA A 185 -19.05 7.17 -3.75
N VAL A 186 -17.91 7.84 -3.57
CA VAL A 186 -16.59 7.19 -3.59
C VAL A 186 -16.46 6.15 -2.48
N LEU A 187 -16.93 6.45 -1.27
CA LEU A 187 -16.91 5.48 -0.17
C LEU A 187 -17.74 4.25 -0.53
N PHE A 188 -18.91 4.43 -1.16
CA PHE A 188 -19.76 3.30 -1.52
C PHE A 188 -19.16 2.45 -2.63
N ALA A 189 -18.55 3.10 -3.62
CA ALA A 189 -17.80 2.41 -4.68
C ALA A 189 -16.67 1.58 -4.09
N LEU A 190 -15.89 2.14 -3.16
CA LEU A 190 -14.81 1.43 -2.47
C LEU A 190 -15.33 0.23 -1.67
N LEU A 191 -16.35 0.45 -0.84
CA LEU A 191 -16.95 -0.61 -0.03
C LEU A 191 -17.45 -1.76 -0.89
N HIS A 192 -18.20 -1.47 -1.96
CA HIS A 192 -18.69 -2.51 -2.86
C HIS A 192 -17.55 -3.24 -3.58
N ASN A 193 -16.68 -2.50 -4.28
CA ASN A 193 -15.67 -3.10 -5.15
C ASN A 193 -14.64 -3.91 -4.35
N ARG A 194 -14.29 -3.48 -3.14
CA ARG A 194 -13.31 -4.17 -2.30
C ARG A 194 -13.90 -5.32 -1.48
N THR A 195 -15.23 -5.43 -1.37
CA THR A 195 -15.90 -6.55 -0.67
C THR A 195 -16.44 -7.60 -1.62
N VAL A 196 -16.91 -7.23 -2.81
CA VAL A 196 -17.46 -8.18 -3.79
C VAL A 196 -16.34 -8.94 -4.50
N TYR A 197 -15.34 -8.24 -5.03
CA TYR A 197 -14.20 -8.87 -5.69
C TYR A 197 -13.18 -9.36 -4.68
N SER A 198 -12.40 -10.36 -5.06
CA SER A 198 -11.33 -10.89 -4.24
C SER A 198 -10.09 -9.98 -4.32
N PRO A 199 -9.20 -10.01 -3.31
CA PRO A 199 -8.00 -9.17 -3.33
C PRO A 199 -7.11 -9.38 -4.57
N GLN A 200 -7.07 -10.60 -5.12
CA GLN A 200 -6.27 -10.93 -6.31
C GLN A 200 -6.74 -10.14 -7.54
N ASP A 201 -8.05 -9.87 -7.66
CA ASP A 201 -8.61 -9.19 -8.82
C ASP A 201 -8.03 -7.76 -8.90
N TRP A 202 -7.77 -7.16 -7.73
CA TRP A 202 -7.21 -5.81 -7.61
C TRP A 202 -5.68 -5.77 -7.63
N ALA A 203 -5.01 -6.92 -7.57
CA ALA A 203 -3.56 -7.00 -7.42
C ALA A 203 -2.81 -6.22 -8.52
N SER A 204 -3.17 -6.45 -9.79
CA SER A 204 -2.55 -5.75 -10.92
C SER A 204 -2.80 -4.25 -10.89
N PHE A 205 -3.99 -3.81 -10.45
CA PHE A 205 -4.29 -2.40 -10.31
C PHE A 205 -3.48 -1.78 -9.17
N ASP A 206 -3.46 -2.41 -8.00
CA ASP A 206 -2.77 -1.94 -6.81
C ASP A 206 -1.25 -1.91 -7.02
N ALA A 207 -0.67 -2.91 -7.70
CA ALA A 207 0.73 -2.92 -8.11
C ALA A 207 1.09 -1.74 -9.03
N ARG A 208 0.20 -1.39 -9.97
CA ARG A 208 0.40 -0.23 -10.85
C ARG A 208 0.36 1.10 -10.10
N GLN A 209 -0.41 1.22 -9.02
CA GLN A 209 -0.43 2.44 -8.20
C GLN A 209 0.94 2.72 -7.56
N LEU A 210 1.76 1.69 -7.38
CA LEU A 210 3.10 1.79 -6.82
C LEU A 210 4.19 2.07 -7.86
N ASN A 211 3.87 2.12 -9.16
CA ASN A 211 4.86 2.32 -10.22
C ASN A 211 5.57 3.68 -10.18
N ILE A 212 5.09 4.62 -9.37
CA ILE A 212 5.77 5.89 -9.15
C ILE A 212 6.48 5.89 -7.78
N SER A 213 5.81 5.52 -6.69
CA SER A 213 6.41 5.58 -5.34
C SER A 213 7.53 4.56 -5.15
N PHE A 214 7.40 3.36 -5.73
CA PHE A 214 8.39 2.31 -5.60
C PHE A 214 9.74 2.70 -6.24
N PRO A 215 9.83 3.07 -7.53
CA PRO A 215 11.11 3.44 -8.13
C PRO A 215 11.67 4.77 -7.61
N CYS A 216 10.87 5.62 -6.95
CA CYS A 216 11.38 6.84 -6.31
C CYS A 216 12.10 6.60 -4.98
N GLY A 217 12.14 5.36 -4.46
CA GLY A 217 12.86 5.06 -3.23
C GLY A 217 12.18 5.54 -1.94
N TYR A 218 10.88 5.86 -2.00
CA TYR A 218 10.15 6.47 -0.89
C TYR A 218 9.60 5.51 0.15
N PHE A 219 9.96 4.23 0.07
CA PHE A 219 9.64 3.29 1.12
C PHE A 219 10.92 2.68 1.64
N ASP A 220 10.89 2.29 2.90
CA ASP A 220 11.88 1.37 3.39
C ASP A 220 11.43 -0.08 3.21
N PHE A 221 12.36 -0.93 2.81
CA PHE A 221 12.12 -2.32 2.46
C PHE A 221 13.04 -3.29 3.16
N ASP A 222 12.50 -4.44 3.53
CA ASP A 222 13.32 -5.62 3.76
C ASP A 222 13.41 -6.39 2.44
N PHE A 223 14.59 -6.96 2.16
CA PHE A 223 14.84 -7.78 0.98
C PHE A 223 14.48 -9.23 1.25
N SER A 224 13.81 -9.88 0.30
CA SER A 224 13.77 -11.32 0.16
C SER A 224 13.89 -11.64 -1.31
N ALA A 225 14.73 -12.59 -1.69
CA ALA A 225 14.86 -13.04 -3.08
C ALA A 225 13.60 -13.77 -3.57
N GLU A 226 12.69 -14.14 -2.65
CA GLU A 226 11.44 -14.79 -2.98
C GLU A 226 10.48 -13.87 -3.77
N CYS A 227 9.47 -14.49 -4.36
CA CYS A 227 8.36 -13.80 -4.99
C CYS A 227 7.05 -14.12 -4.26
N VAL A 228 5.98 -13.42 -4.63
CA VAL A 228 4.63 -13.66 -4.11
C VAL A 228 3.72 -13.92 -5.29
N MET A 229 2.88 -14.95 -5.18
CA MET A 229 1.79 -15.23 -6.13
C MET A 229 0.78 -14.09 -6.12
N MET A 230 0.59 -13.44 -7.27
CA MET A 230 -0.33 -12.30 -7.43
C MET A 230 -1.66 -12.70 -8.08
N GLN A 231 -1.85 -14.00 -8.38
CA GLN A 231 -3.04 -14.53 -9.02
C GLN A 231 -3.43 -15.91 -8.49
N GLY A 232 -4.71 -16.27 -8.68
CA GLY A 232 -5.28 -17.57 -8.38
C GLY A 232 -5.53 -17.83 -6.89
N LEU A 233 -5.89 -19.10 -6.60
CA LEU A 233 -6.13 -19.58 -5.23
C LEU A 233 -4.92 -19.47 -4.30
N ARG A 234 -3.73 -19.28 -4.87
CA ARG A 234 -2.46 -19.13 -4.16
C ARG A 234 -2.09 -17.68 -3.91
N TYR A 235 -2.99 -16.72 -4.16
CA TYR A 235 -2.74 -15.30 -3.95
C TYR A 235 -2.15 -15.01 -2.57
N GLY A 236 -0.99 -14.32 -2.54
CA GLY A 236 -0.26 -13.99 -1.33
C GLY A 236 0.72 -15.07 -0.84
N GLU A 237 0.78 -16.23 -1.48
CA GLU A 237 1.76 -17.27 -1.16
C GLU A 237 3.16 -16.85 -1.61
N VAL A 238 4.14 -17.00 -0.72
CA VAL A 238 5.56 -16.78 -1.03
C VAL A 238 6.11 -17.99 -1.76
N VAL A 239 6.73 -17.76 -2.91
CA VAL A 239 7.19 -18.79 -3.84
C VAL A 239 8.56 -18.43 -4.43
N ASP A 240 9.32 -19.48 -4.79
CA ASP A 240 10.56 -19.29 -5.53
C ASP A 240 10.31 -18.57 -6.85
N TRP A 241 11.31 -17.81 -7.30
CA TRP A 241 11.27 -17.18 -8.63
C TRP A 241 11.23 -18.24 -9.75
N LYS A 242 10.36 -18.01 -10.73
CA LYS A 242 10.26 -18.82 -11.95
C LYS A 242 10.01 -17.92 -13.15
N ASP A 243 10.87 -18.03 -14.17
CA ASP A 243 10.86 -17.24 -15.39
C ASP A 243 9.46 -17.08 -16.02
N CYS A 244 8.83 -18.19 -16.39
CA CYS A 244 7.52 -18.18 -17.03
C CYS A 244 6.41 -17.55 -16.17
N LEU A 245 6.51 -17.65 -14.84
CA LEU A 245 5.50 -17.06 -13.95
C LEU A 245 5.72 -15.54 -13.82
N ALA A 246 6.98 -15.10 -13.75
CA ALA A 246 7.32 -13.69 -13.67
C ALA A 246 6.95 -12.96 -14.97
N HIS A 247 7.29 -13.51 -16.13
CA HIS A 247 6.97 -12.91 -17.44
C HIS A 247 5.47 -12.84 -17.75
N ARG A 248 4.64 -13.66 -17.08
CA ARG A 248 3.17 -13.56 -17.15
C ARG A 248 2.55 -12.68 -16.08
N ALA A 249 3.37 -12.08 -15.20
CA ALA A 249 2.94 -11.35 -14.02
C ALA A 249 2.06 -12.19 -13.05
N ASP A 250 2.29 -13.51 -13.00
CA ASP A 250 1.66 -14.42 -12.02
C ASP A 250 2.31 -14.27 -10.65
N ILE A 251 3.59 -13.90 -10.62
CA ILE A 251 4.37 -13.64 -9.41
C ILE A 251 4.99 -12.25 -9.46
N LEU A 252 5.20 -11.64 -8.30
CA LEU A 252 5.87 -10.36 -8.16
C LEU A 252 6.96 -10.46 -7.08
N GLY A 253 8.09 -9.80 -7.31
CA GLY A 253 9.19 -9.74 -6.35
C GLY A 253 8.72 -9.30 -4.97
N PHE A 254 9.17 -10.00 -3.92
CA PHE A 254 8.69 -9.80 -2.56
C PHE A 254 8.71 -8.33 -2.09
N PRO A 255 9.75 -7.52 -2.35
CA PRO A 255 9.80 -6.13 -1.88
C PRO A 255 8.65 -5.26 -2.36
N LYS A 256 8.21 -5.41 -3.62
CA LYS A 256 7.05 -4.69 -4.14
C LYS A 256 5.75 -5.41 -3.83
N ALA A 257 5.72 -6.73 -3.90
CA ALA A 257 4.51 -7.50 -3.63
C ALA A 257 4.01 -7.29 -2.20
N ARG A 258 4.90 -7.23 -1.22
CA ARG A 258 4.51 -6.93 0.17
C ARG A 258 3.81 -5.56 0.30
N LEU A 259 4.20 -4.55 -0.50
CA LEU A 259 3.54 -3.24 -0.48
C LEU A 259 2.12 -3.33 -1.04
N VAL A 260 1.89 -4.17 -2.06
CA VAL A 260 0.54 -4.43 -2.58
C VAL A 260 -0.32 -5.04 -1.49
N LEU A 261 0.19 -6.08 -0.81
CA LEU A 261 -0.54 -6.74 0.28
C LEU A 261 -0.79 -5.78 1.46
N GLU A 262 0.21 -4.97 1.82
CA GLU A 262 0.11 -3.95 2.86
C GLU A 262 -0.93 -2.88 2.52
N ALA A 263 -0.93 -2.36 1.28
CA ALA A 263 -1.90 -1.38 0.81
C ALA A 263 -3.33 -1.93 0.87
N GLN A 264 -3.52 -3.18 0.44
CA GLN A 264 -4.82 -3.86 0.51
C GLN A 264 -5.29 -4.06 1.95
N ALA A 265 -4.41 -4.54 2.84
CA ALA A 265 -4.73 -4.72 4.25
C ALA A 265 -5.07 -3.38 4.93
N TYR A 266 -4.26 -2.35 4.71
CA TYR A 266 -4.50 -1.02 5.26
C TYR A 266 -5.82 -0.41 4.75
N LEU A 267 -6.13 -0.57 3.45
CA LEU A 267 -7.40 -0.11 2.89
C LEU A 267 -8.59 -0.81 3.55
N MET A 268 -8.55 -2.14 3.69
CA MET A 268 -9.64 -2.89 4.31
C MET A 268 -9.86 -2.49 5.77
N SER A 269 -8.77 -2.35 6.54
CA SER A 269 -8.83 -1.88 7.93
C SER A 269 -9.40 -0.46 8.03
N SER A 270 -8.99 0.43 7.13
CA SER A 270 -9.49 1.81 7.05
C SER A 270 -10.99 1.85 6.73
N LEU A 271 -11.44 1.07 5.75
CA LEU A 271 -12.86 0.97 5.40
C LEU A 271 -13.70 0.42 6.54
N ARG A 272 -13.20 -0.59 7.27
CA ARG A 272 -13.83 -1.12 8.48
C ARG A 272 -14.01 -0.03 9.53
N LYS A 273 -12.95 0.70 9.88
CA LYS A 273 -13.00 1.79 10.86
C LYS A 273 -14.00 2.87 10.47
N ILE A 274 -14.07 3.23 9.18
CA ILE A 274 -15.05 4.19 8.68
C ILE A 274 -16.48 3.68 8.85
N VAL A 275 -16.74 2.42 8.49
CA VAL A 275 -18.07 1.80 8.64
C VAL A 275 -18.48 1.75 10.12
N ASP A 276 -17.58 1.34 11.00
CA ASP A 276 -17.82 1.29 12.44
C ASP A 276 -18.12 2.70 12.99
N GLY A 277 -17.35 3.72 12.59
CA GLY A 277 -17.62 5.12 12.95
C GLY A 277 -18.96 5.64 12.42
N ILE A 278 -19.39 5.23 11.22
CA ILE A 278 -20.72 5.58 10.69
C ILE A 278 -21.83 4.90 11.51
N LEU A 279 -21.58 3.68 11.96
CA LEU A 279 -22.51 2.84 12.70
C LEU A 279 -22.42 3.03 14.23
N GLN A 280 -21.61 3.96 14.72
CA GLN A 280 -21.56 4.28 16.14
C GLN A 280 -22.98 4.55 16.70
N GLY A 281 -23.30 3.92 17.84
CA GLY A 281 -24.63 3.98 18.46
C GLY A 281 -25.76 3.31 17.66
N PHE A 282 -25.44 2.42 16.71
CA PHE A 282 -26.44 1.57 16.05
C PHE A 282 -26.63 0.28 16.86
N ASP A 283 -27.89 -0.05 17.16
CA ASP A 283 -28.26 -1.32 17.77
C ASP A 283 -28.27 -2.43 16.73
N THR A 284 -27.39 -3.42 16.90
CA THR A 284 -27.29 -4.59 16.02
C THR A 284 -28.51 -5.50 16.08
N ASN A 285 -29.40 -5.33 17.07
CA ASN A 285 -30.66 -6.06 17.16
C ASN A 285 -31.79 -5.44 16.32
N ALA A 286 -31.55 -4.26 15.73
CA ALA A 286 -32.50 -3.65 14.80
C ALA A 286 -32.62 -4.49 13.52
N SER A 287 -33.81 -4.48 12.90
CA SER A 287 -34.09 -5.26 11.69
C SER A 287 -33.05 -5.00 10.59
N PRO A 288 -32.59 -6.07 9.89
CA PRO A 288 -31.70 -5.93 8.75
C PRO A 288 -32.20 -4.89 7.75
N ALA A 289 -31.31 -4.03 7.26
CA ALA A 289 -31.63 -2.99 6.30
C ALA A 289 -30.51 -2.90 5.25
N ALA A 290 -30.68 -3.62 4.15
CA ALA A 290 -29.72 -3.67 3.05
C ALA A 290 -30.37 -3.76 1.65
N GLU A 291 -31.69 -3.57 1.53
CA GLU A 291 -32.39 -3.66 0.24
C GLU A 291 -31.88 -2.60 -0.73
N LYS A 292 -31.70 -1.36 -0.26
CA LYS A 292 -31.21 -0.26 -1.08
C LYS A 292 -29.74 -0.43 -1.43
N TRP A 293 -28.94 -0.96 -0.51
CA TRP A 293 -27.55 -1.35 -0.73
C TRP A 293 -27.47 -2.39 -1.84
N ASN A 294 -28.23 -3.48 -1.73
CA ASN A 294 -28.27 -4.54 -2.72
C ASN A 294 -28.72 -4.03 -4.09
N SER A 295 -29.74 -3.16 -4.13
CA SER A 295 -30.17 -2.50 -5.37
C SER A 295 -29.06 -1.63 -5.99
N MET A 296 -28.36 -0.82 -5.18
CA MET A 296 -27.24 0.01 -5.66
C MET A 296 -26.06 -0.83 -6.17
N VAL A 297 -25.78 -1.95 -5.52
CA VAL A 297 -24.78 -2.95 -5.92
C VAL A 297 -25.14 -3.58 -7.25
N LEU A 298 -26.38 -4.04 -7.44
CA LEU A 298 -26.85 -4.62 -8.69
C LEU A 298 -26.76 -3.65 -9.87
N MET A 299 -26.95 -2.35 -9.62
CA MET A 299 -26.77 -1.30 -10.64
C MET A 299 -25.31 -0.89 -10.87
N GLY A 300 -24.34 -1.52 -10.19
CA GLY A 300 -22.91 -1.24 -10.32
C GLY A 300 -22.53 0.21 -10.02
N PHE A 301 -23.31 0.89 -9.17
CA PHE A 301 -23.14 2.33 -8.87
C PHE A 301 -23.17 3.26 -10.10
N ARG A 302 -23.71 2.82 -11.25
CA ARG A 302 -23.74 3.54 -12.55
C ARG A 302 -24.58 4.84 -12.57
N HIS A 303 -25.33 5.14 -11.51
CA HIS A 303 -26.36 6.20 -11.50
C HIS A 303 -25.96 7.50 -10.80
N THR A 304 -24.67 7.77 -10.61
CA THR A 304 -24.25 9.14 -10.34
C THR A 304 -23.68 9.69 -11.63
N ASN A 305 -24.25 10.77 -12.17
CA ASN A 305 -23.83 11.43 -13.41
C ASN A 305 -22.41 12.06 -13.34
N VAL A 306 -21.50 11.48 -12.55
CA VAL A 306 -20.16 11.94 -12.23
C VAL A 306 -19.13 10.92 -12.72
N VAL A 307 -19.42 10.17 -13.79
CA VAL A 307 -18.67 9.01 -14.29
C VAL A 307 -17.16 9.28 -14.54
N LYS A 308 -16.75 10.53 -14.75
CA LYS A 308 -15.36 10.86 -15.13
C LYS A 308 -14.32 10.88 -14.00
N LEU A 309 -14.72 10.82 -12.72
CA LEU A 309 -13.80 10.92 -11.57
C LEU A 309 -13.54 9.58 -10.82
N TRP A 310 -14.04 8.47 -11.35
CA TRP A 310 -14.17 7.19 -10.63
C TRP A 310 -13.08 6.16 -10.95
N SER A 311 -12.15 6.49 -11.85
CA SER A 311 -11.24 5.52 -12.45
C SER A 311 -10.51 4.62 -11.44
N PRO A 312 -9.87 5.12 -10.37
CA PRO A 312 -9.16 4.23 -9.44
C PRO A 312 -10.07 3.47 -8.45
N TYR A 313 -11.37 3.76 -8.43
CA TYR A 313 -12.35 3.17 -7.50
C TYR A 313 -13.32 2.20 -8.16
N THR A 314 -13.37 2.17 -9.50
CA THR A 314 -14.36 1.41 -10.27
C THR A 314 -13.82 0.72 -11.53
N ASN A 315 -12.65 1.11 -12.03
CA ASN A 315 -12.15 0.46 -13.25
C ASN A 315 -11.43 -0.84 -12.91
N GLN A 316 -12.15 -1.94 -13.08
CA GLN A 316 -11.62 -3.21 -13.59
C GLN A 316 -12.11 -3.57 -14.99
N LEU A 317 -13.10 -2.86 -15.55
CA LEU A 317 -13.72 -3.30 -16.79
C LEU A 317 -13.03 -2.71 -18.01
N LYS A 318 -11.95 -3.37 -18.42
CA LYS A 318 -11.48 -3.60 -19.80
C LYS A 318 -10.06 -4.14 -19.70
N HIS A 319 -9.91 -5.45 -19.68
CA HIS A 319 -8.84 -6.23 -20.31
C HIS A 319 -9.10 -7.68 -19.92
N ASP A 320 -10.20 -8.22 -20.44
CA ASP A 320 -10.25 -9.62 -20.87
C ASP A 320 -9.65 -9.67 -22.29
#